data_AF-I4EWK3-F1
#
_entry.id   AF-I4EWK3-F1
#
_cell.length_a   1.000
_cell.length_b   1.000
_cell.length_c   1.000
_cell.angle_alpha   90.00
_cell.angle_beta   90.00
_cell.angle_gamma   90.00
#
_symmetry.space_group_name_H-M   'P 1'
#
loop_
_entity.id
_entity.type
_entity.pdbx_description
1 polymer ?
#
loop_
_entity_poly.entity_id
_entity_poly.type
_entity_poly.pdbx_seq_one_letter_code
_entity_poly.pdbx_strand_id
1 'polypeptide(L)'
;MSAAGRSVPGVLRAAVQLLRRHARVAFLTSLAATLVNTVPDVLRQVLVWDDPRVAAAVAVDVLGFATALVAQLWVTGALAELPATGRSAPAGALRRGTGLAWRAVRTSPAAVLAGVVCGGAVSALLTVPASVAALGLHRVLGPLDAPGVGAFTVATVSDLVASAVTLPFLALVLVLTAAGGRLSAAPAGQ
;
A
#
# COMPACT_ATOMS: atom_id res chain seq x y z
N MET A 1 -34.01 12.45 -2.72
CA MET A 1 -33.35 12.65 -1.42
C MET A 1 -32.13 11.74 -1.33
N SER A 2 -31.00 12.30 -0.89
CA SER A 2 -29.61 11.87 -1.08
C SER A 2 -29.31 10.37 -1.17
N ALA A 3 -28.63 10.00 -2.26
CA ALA A 3 -27.73 8.86 -2.30
C ALA A 3 -26.62 9.08 -1.27
N ALA A 4 -26.84 8.65 -0.04
CA ALA A 4 -25.82 8.71 1.01
C ALA A 4 -24.69 7.74 0.62
N GLY A 5 -23.70 8.27 -0.10
CA GLY A 5 -22.41 7.60 -0.24
C GLY A 5 -21.92 7.19 1.14
N ARG A 6 -21.38 5.97 1.25
CA ARG A 6 -20.83 5.46 2.51
C ARG A 6 -19.94 6.53 3.15
N SER A 7 -20.20 6.84 4.42
CA SER A 7 -19.34 7.74 5.20
C SER A 7 -17.91 7.19 5.24
N VAL A 8 -16.93 8.07 5.37
CA VAL A 8 -15.50 7.68 5.43
C VAL A 8 -15.27 6.55 6.45
N PRO A 9 -15.77 6.63 7.71
CA PRO A 9 -15.63 5.53 8.66
C PRO A 9 -16.29 4.21 8.20
N GLY A 10 -17.40 4.30 7.47
CA GLY A 10 -18.08 3.14 6.89
C GLY A 10 -17.25 2.45 5.80
N VAL A 11 -16.52 3.21 4.98
CA VAL A 11 -15.59 2.66 3.98
C VAL A 11 -14.42 1.95 4.66
N LEU A 12 -13.80 2.59 5.65
CA LEU A 12 -12.66 1.99 6.37
C LEU A 12 -13.05 0.70 7.08
N ARG A 13 -14.19 0.69 7.80
CA ARG A 13 -14.69 -0.54 8.45
C ARG A 13 -14.99 -1.65 7.46
N ALA A 14 -15.64 -1.33 6.33
CA ALA A 14 -15.93 -2.31 5.30
C ALA A 14 -14.65 -2.88 4.67
N ALA A 15 -13.63 -2.04 4.46
CA ALA A 15 -12.32 -2.48 3.98
C ALA A 15 -11.67 -3.47 4.96
N VAL A 16 -11.69 -3.16 6.26
CA VAL A 16 -11.18 -4.07 7.31
C VAL A 16 -11.97 -5.39 7.34
N GLN A 17 -13.30 -5.33 7.24
CA GLN A 17 -14.13 -6.54 7.23
C GLN A 17 -13.84 -7.43 6.03
N LEU A 18 -13.69 -6.85 4.83
CA LEU A 18 -13.30 -7.59 3.62
C LEU A 18 -11.90 -8.17 3.74
N LEU A 19 -10.96 -7.38 4.28
CA LEU A 19 -9.59 -7.83 4.51
C LEU A 19 -9.57 -9.03 5.47
N ARG A 20 -10.35 -9.00 6.55
CA ARG A 20 -10.46 -10.13 7.49
C ARG A 20 -11.09 -11.36 6.84
N ARG A 21 -12.15 -11.17 6.04
CA ARG A 21 -12.86 -12.26 5.36
C ARG A 21 -11.99 -12.95 4.30
N HIS A 22 -11.14 -12.19 3.61
CA HIS A 22 -10.33 -12.67 2.50
C HIS A 22 -8.83 -12.50 2.74
N ALA A 23 -8.41 -12.59 4.02
CA ALA A 23 -7.06 -12.27 4.48
C ALA A 23 -6.00 -13.01 3.67
N ARG A 24 -6.18 -14.33 3.47
CA ARG A 24 -5.22 -15.15 2.72
C ARG A 24 -4.98 -14.62 1.31
N VAL A 25 -6.04 -14.33 0.55
CA VAL A 25 -5.92 -13.87 -0.84
C VAL A 25 -5.31 -12.46 -0.88
N ALA A 26 -5.79 -11.57 -0.01
CA ALA A 26 -5.35 -10.18 0.06
C ALA A 26 -3.87 -10.06 0.44
N PHE A 27 -3.45 -10.75 1.50
CA PHE A 27 -2.05 -10.72 1.95
C PHE A 27 -1.11 -11.47 1.02
N LEU A 28 -1.50 -12.60 0.41
CA LEU A 28 -0.65 -13.28 -0.58
C LEU A 28 -0.45 -12.44 -1.84
N THR A 29 -1.53 -11.80 -2.32
CA THR A 29 -1.45 -10.89 -3.49
C THR A 29 -0.55 -9.71 -3.18
N SER A 30 -0.68 -9.12 -1.98
CA SER A 30 0.18 -8.04 -1.53
C SER A 30 1.63 -8.48 -1.38
N LEU A 31 1.89 -9.60 -0.71
CA LEU A 31 3.22 -10.13 -0.48
C LEU A 31 3.94 -10.40 -1.80
N ALA A 32 3.25 -11.00 -2.78
CA ALA A 32 3.80 -11.21 -4.11
C ALA A 32 4.21 -9.89 -4.78
N ALA A 33 3.35 -8.87 -4.72
CA ALA A 33 3.65 -7.55 -5.26
C ALA A 33 4.83 -6.87 -4.54
N THR A 34 4.87 -6.96 -3.21
CA THR A 34 5.95 -6.39 -2.40
C THR A 34 7.28 -7.10 -2.70
N LEU A 35 7.33 -8.44 -2.74
CA LEU A 35 8.55 -9.19 -3.02
C LEU A 35 9.15 -8.89 -4.39
N VAL A 36 8.29 -8.78 -5.42
CA VAL A 36 8.72 -8.35 -6.77
C VAL A 36 9.33 -6.94 -6.73
N ASN A 37 8.85 -6.08 -5.82
CA ASN A 37 9.30 -4.71 -5.69
C ASN A 37 10.55 -4.54 -4.82
N THR A 38 10.77 -5.41 -3.84
CA THR A 38 11.89 -5.33 -2.90
C THR A 38 13.23 -5.60 -3.57
N VAL A 39 13.29 -6.50 -4.55
CA VAL A 39 14.56 -6.86 -5.23
C VAL A 39 15.15 -5.66 -5.99
N PRO A 40 14.40 -4.95 -6.85
CA PRO A 40 14.89 -3.72 -7.48
C PRO A 40 15.24 -2.61 -6.48
N ASP A 41 14.53 -2.54 -5.35
CA ASP A 41 14.73 -1.48 -4.35
C ASP A 41 16.06 -1.64 -3.61
N VAL A 42 16.35 -2.86 -3.14
CA VAL A 42 17.63 -3.19 -2.52
C VAL A 42 18.78 -3.01 -3.52
N LEU A 43 18.63 -3.44 -4.78
CA LEU A 43 19.65 -3.23 -5.81
C LEU A 43 19.94 -1.74 -6.06
N ARG A 44 18.90 -0.89 -6.10
CA ARG A 44 19.07 0.56 -6.27
C ARG A 44 19.80 1.20 -5.10
N GLN A 45 19.42 0.83 -3.88
CA GLN A 45 20.05 1.36 -2.67
C GLN A 45 21.53 0.95 -2.57
N VAL A 46 21.87 -0.26 -3.00
CA VAL A 46 23.27 -0.74 -3.06
C VAL A 46 24.07 -0.04 -4.16
N LEU A 47 23.48 0.21 -5.33
CA LEU A 47 24.19 0.83 -6.46
C LEU A 47 24.57 2.32 -6.23
N VAL A 48 23.88 3.00 -5.31
CA VAL A 48 24.09 4.43 -5.01
C VAL A 48 24.71 4.63 -3.62
N TRP A 49 24.97 3.54 -2.89
CA TRP A 49 25.42 3.56 -1.50
C TRP A 49 26.66 4.42 -1.25
N ASP A 50 27.58 4.47 -2.22
CA ASP A 50 28.84 5.22 -2.13
C ASP A 50 28.83 6.56 -2.90
N ASP A 51 27.71 6.98 -3.50
CA ASP A 51 27.63 8.25 -4.24
C ASP A 51 27.09 9.39 -3.34
N PRO A 52 27.93 10.39 -2.96
CA PRO A 52 27.53 11.48 -2.08
C PRO A 52 26.60 12.51 -2.76
N ARG A 53 26.25 12.32 -4.04
CA ARG A 53 25.41 13.27 -4.78
C ARG A 53 23.94 13.19 -4.35
N VAL A 54 23.42 14.31 -3.85
CA VAL A 54 21.99 14.50 -3.53
C VAL A 54 21.07 14.10 -4.70
N ALA A 55 21.49 14.35 -5.94
CA ALA A 55 20.73 13.97 -7.14
C ALA A 55 20.54 12.44 -7.27
N ALA A 56 21.55 11.65 -6.87
CA ALA A 56 21.47 10.19 -6.91
C ALA A 56 20.52 9.67 -5.81
N ALA A 57 20.58 10.26 -4.61
CA ALA A 57 19.64 9.96 -3.53
C ALA A 57 18.18 10.28 -3.92
N VAL A 58 17.94 11.44 -4.54
CA VAL A 58 16.61 11.84 -5.03
C VAL A 58 16.13 10.88 -6.13
N ALA A 59 17.00 10.47 -7.06
CA ALA A 59 16.62 9.53 -8.12
C ALA A 59 16.23 8.14 -7.56
N VAL A 60 16.95 7.66 -6.54
CA VAL A 60 16.60 6.41 -5.84
C VAL A 60 15.24 6.53 -5.16
N ASP A 61 14.98 7.65 -4.48
CA ASP A 61 13.71 7.90 -3.80
C ASP A 61 12.53 7.98 -4.78
N VAL A 62 12.68 8.73 -5.88
CA VAL A 62 11.67 8.81 -6.95
C VAL A 62 11.37 7.45 -7.55
N LEU A 63 12.39 6.62 -7.78
CA LEU A 63 12.21 5.28 -8.34
C LEU A 63 11.60 4.32 -7.31
N GLY A 64 11.95 4.47 -6.02
CA GLY A 64 11.31 3.77 -4.90
C GLY A 64 9.82 4.08 -4.86
N PHE A 65 9.47 5.36 -4.86
CA PHE A 65 8.08 5.81 -4.91
C PHE A 65 7.34 5.31 -6.14
N ALA A 66 7.91 5.42 -7.33
CA ALA A 66 7.27 5.01 -8.57
C ALA A 66 6.96 3.50 -8.58
N THR A 67 7.91 2.69 -8.10
CA THR A 67 7.74 1.24 -8.04
C THR A 67 6.74 0.82 -6.96
N ALA A 68 6.75 1.47 -5.79
CA ALA A 68 5.73 1.29 -4.76
C ALA A 68 4.32 1.70 -5.25
N LEU A 69 4.21 2.79 -6.01
CA LEU A 69 2.95 3.22 -6.62
C LEU A 69 2.44 2.18 -7.63
N VAL A 70 3.31 1.65 -8.49
CA VAL A 70 2.95 0.58 -9.43
C VAL A 70 2.45 -0.66 -8.68
N ALA A 71 3.13 -1.07 -7.61
CA ALA A 71 2.71 -2.17 -6.76
C ALA A 71 1.32 -1.92 -6.14
N GLN A 72 1.09 -0.73 -5.57
CA GLN A 72 -0.20 -0.35 -4.99
C GLN A 72 -1.32 -0.38 -6.05
N LEU A 73 -1.08 0.15 -7.25
CA LEU A 73 -2.05 0.13 -8.34
C LEU A 73 -2.32 -1.29 -8.81
N TRP A 74 -1.29 -2.12 -8.95
CA TRP A 74 -1.46 -3.53 -9.32
C TRP A 74 -2.30 -4.27 -8.26
N VAL A 75 -1.97 -4.17 -6.98
CA VAL A 75 -2.73 -4.81 -5.88
C VAL A 75 -4.18 -4.33 -5.87
N THR A 76 -4.40 -3.03 -6.08
CA THR A 76 -5.76 -2.45 -6.19
C THR A 76 -6.57 -3.09 -7.31
N GLY A 77 -5.97 -3.25 -8.49
CA GLY A 77 -6.64 -3.89 -9.62
C GLY A 77 -6.78 -5.41 -9.50
N ALA A 78 -5.86 -6.06 -8.79
CA ALA A 78 -5.89 -7.49 -8.51
C ALA A 78 -6.98 -7.85 -7.49
N LEU A 79 -7.21 -6.99 -6.50
CA LEU A 79 -8.24 -7.16 -5.47
C LEU A 79 -9.59 -6.51 -5.83
N ALA A 80 -9.72 -5.97 -7.04
CA ALA A 80 -10.93 -5.28 -7.48
C ALA A 80 -12.19 -6.16 -7.46
N GLU A 81 -12.04 -7.45 -7.74
CA GLU A 81 -13.16 -8.41 -7.76
C GLU A 81 -13.40 -9.09 -6.41
N LEU A 82 -12.50 -8.90 -5.45
CA LEU A 82 -12.57 -9.50 -4.12
C LEU A 82 -13.92 -9.25 -3.41
N PRO A 83 -14.52 -8.04 -3.46
CA PRO A 83 -15.82 -7.80 -2.82
C PRO A 83 -16.98 -8.60 -3.43
N ALA A 84 -16.89 -8.98 -4.71
CA ALA A 84 -17.98 -9.63 -5.45
C ALA A 84 -17.80 -11.15 -5.55
N THR A 85 -16.58 -11.60 -5.88
CA THR A 85 -16.29 -13.02 -6.18
C THR A 85 -15.41 -13.69 -5.12
N GLY A 86 -14.80 -12.91 -4.21
CA GLY A 86 -13.81 -13.39 -3.26
C GLY A 86 -12.49 -13.85 -3.88
N ARG A 87 -12.28 -13.62 -5.18
CA ARG A 87 -11.10 -14.04 -5.94
C ARG A 87 -10.25 -12.85 -6.37
N SER A 88 -8.95 -13.10 -6.58
CA SER A 88 -8.03 -12.15 -7.19
C SER A 88 -8.08 -12.23 -8.71
N ALA A 89 -8.01 -11.09 -9.39
CA ALA A 89 -7.92 -10.99 -10.85
C ALA A 89 -6.58 -10.33 -11.24
N PRO A 90 -5.48 -11.08 -11.41
CA PRO A 90 -4.17 -10.49 -11.70
C PRO A 90 -4.05 -9.94 -13.14
N ALA A 91 -4.72 -10.58 -14.12
CA ALA A 91 -4.63 -10.18 -15.52
C ALA A 91 -5.25 -8.79 -15.76
N GLY A 92 -4.47 -7.84 -16.28
CA GLY A 92 -4.93 -6.46 -16.51
C GLY A 92 -5.08 -5.62 -15.23
N ALA A 93 -4.48 -6.07 -14.11
CA ALA A 93 -4.60 -5.42 -12.81
C ALA A 93 -4.16 -3.95 -12.83
N LEU A 94 -3.02 -3.61 -13.45
CA LEU A 94 -2.56 -2.21 -13.50
C LEU A 94 -3.59 -1.27 -14.11
N ARG A 95 -4.13 -1.60 -15.28
CA ARG A 95 -5.15 -0.76 -15.95
C ARG A 95 -6.39 -0.59 -15.08
N ARG A 96 -6.88 -1.67 -14.47
CA ARG A 96 -8.02 -1.61 -13.55
C ARG A 96 -7.72 -0.77 -12.31
N GLY A 97 -6.57 -1.02 -11.69
CA GLY A 97 -6.09 -0.34 -10.50
C GLY A 97 -5.96 1.16 -10.70
N THR A 98 -5.33 1.60 -11.78
CA THR A 98 -5.23 3.02 -12.15
C THR A 98 -6.61 3.65 -12.33
N GLY A 99 -7.51 2.95 -13.05
CA GLY A 99 -8.88 3.42 -13.25
C GLY A 99 -9.66 3.54 -11.93
N LEU A 100 -9.47 2.60 -11.00
CA LEU A 100 -10.11 2.60 -9.69
C LEU A 100 -9.53 3.67 -8.78
N ALA A 101 -8.22 3.81 -8.72
CA ALA A 101 -7.54 4.85 -7.93
C ALA A 101 -7.98 6.24 -8.38
N TRP A 102 -7.98 6.49 -9.69
CA TRP A 102 -8.44 7.76 -10.26
C TRP A 102 -9.89 8.05 -9.93
N ARG A 103 -10.77 7.06 -10.08
CA ARG A 103 -12.18 7.20 -9.70
C ARG A 103 -12.34 7.44 -8.21
N ALA A 104 -11.62 6.72 -7.35
CA ALA A 104 -11.70 6.89 -5.90
C ALA A 104 -11.32 8.31 -5.47
N VAL A 105 -10.22 8.85 -6.02
CA VAL A 105 -9.77 10.22 -5.75
C VAL A 105 -10.82 11.25 -6.21
N ARG A 106 -11.44 11.03 -7.37
CA ARG A 106 -12.51 11.91 -7.86
C ARG A 106 -13.82 11.80 -7.07
N THR A 107 -14.17 10.60 -6.61
CA THR A 107 -15.43 10.34 -5.92
C THR A 107 -15.38 10.78 -4.46
N SER A 108 -14.28 10.50 -3.74
CA SER A 108 -14.12 10.87 -2.34
C SER A 108 -12.64 10.99 -1.97
N PRO A 109 -12.02 12.15 -2.21
CA PRO A 109 -10.62 12.37 -1.84
C PRO A 109 -10.41 12.24 -0.33
N ALA A 110 -11.42 12.59 0.48
CA ALA A 110 -11.39 12.44 1.93
C ALA A 110 -11.25 10.97 2.38
N ALA A 111 -11.95 10.03 1.73
CA ALA A 111 -11.83 8.61 2.04
C ALA A 111 -10.45 8.06 1.67
N VAL A 112 -9.89 8.52 0.55
CA VAL A 112 -8.53 8.16 0.12
C VAL A 112 -7.50 8.68 1.12
N LEU A 113 -7.57 9.97 1.49
CA LEU A 113 -6.68 10.57 2.50
C LEU A 113 -6.78 9.84 3.84
N ALA A 114 -7.98 9.53 4.31
CA ALA A 114 -8.17 8.78 5.55
C ALA A 114 -7.56 7.37 5.46
N GLY A 115 -7.74 6.68 4.32
CA GLY A 115 -7.11 5.39 4.06
C GLY A 115 -5.58 5.47 4.08
N VAL A 116 -5.00 6.49 3.46
CA VAL A 116 -3.55 6.74 3.45
C VAL A 116 -3.04 7.03 4.86
N VAL A 117 -3.70 7.90 5.62
CA VAL A 117 -3.31 8.23 7.00
C VAL A 117 -3.41 7.00 7.91
N CYS A 118 -4.50 6.23 7.83
CA CYS A 118 -4.64 5.01 8.64
C CYS A 118 -3.62 3.94 8.26
N GLY A 119 -3.39 3.72 6.95
CA GLY A 119 -2.37 2.80 6.47
C GLY A 119 -0.96 3.24 6.90
N GLY A 120 -0.66 4.53 6.78
CA GLY A 120 0.59 5.13 7.23
C GLY A 120 0.82 5.01 8.74
N ALA A 121 -0.22 5.20 9.55
CA ALA A 121 -0.13 4.99 11.00
C ALA A 121 0.18 3.54 11.36
N VAL A 122 -0.47 2.56 10.69
CA VAL A 122 -0.16 1.13 10.88
C VAL A 122 1.26 0.81 10.41
N SER A 123 1.69 1.36 9.27
CA SER A 123 3.06 1.21 8.78
C SER A 123 4.07 1.74 9.80
N ALA A 124 3.87 2.95 10.32
CA ALA A 124 4.73 3.56 11.33
C ALA A 124 4.79 2.71 12.63
N LEU A 125 3.67 2.13 13.07
CA LEU A 125 3.66 1.23 14.22
C LEU A 125 4.47 -0.06 14.01
N LEU A 126 4.60 -0.51 12.76
CA LEU A 126 5.39 -1.69 12.42
C LEU A 126 6.87 -1.35 12.20
N THR A 127 7.17 -0.19 11.62
CA THR A 127 8.54 0.18 11.24
C THR A 127 9.27 0.93 12.35
N VAL A 128 8.63 1.86 13.07
CA VAL A 128 9.29 2.69 14.09
C VAL A 128 9.89 1.87 15.23
N PRO A 129 9.19 0.90 15.86
CA PRO A 129 9.79 0.10 16.92
C PRO A 129 10.98 -0.73 16.43
N ALA A 130 10.91 -1.25 15.21
CA ALA A 130 11.99 -2.02 14.60
C ALA A 130 13.20 -1.13 14.29
N SER A 131 12.97 0.09 13.78
CA SER A 131 14.02 1.09 13.57
C SER A 131 14.67 1.52 14.89
N VAL A 132 13.88 1.71 15.96
CA VAL A 132 14.38 2.02 17.30
C VAL A 132 15.22 0.87 17.87
N ALA A 133 14.77 -0.38 17.70
CA ALA A 133 15.50 -1.56 18.16
C ALA A 133 16.81 -1.78 17.38
N ALA A 134 16.82 -1.45 16.08
CA ALA A 134 17.97 -1.62 15.20
C ALA A 134 19.03 -0.53 15.35
N LEU A 135 18.62 0.73 15.56
CA LEU A 135 19.52 1.89 15.54
C LEU A 135 19.76 2.49 16.94
N GLY A 136 18.89 2.21 17.90
CA GLY A 136 18.87 2.87 19.21
C GLY A 136 18.25 4.28 19.14
N LEU A 137 17.53 4.69 20.19
CA LEU A 137 16.73 5.93 20.23
C LEU A 137 17.52 7.20 19.85
N HIS A 138 18.82 7.24 20.17
CA HIS A 138 19.70 8.38 19.91
C HIS A 138 20.21 8.49 18.47
N ARG A 139 20.25 7.39 17.69
CA ARG A 139 20.65 7.42 16.27
C ARG A 139 19.47 7.50 15.30
N VAL A 140 18.24 7.34 15.79
CA VAL A 140 17.02 7.57 14.99
C VAL A 140 16.81 9.07 14.69
N LEU A 141 17.43 9.97 15.48
CA LEU A 141 17.32 11.44 15.34
C LEU A 141 18.67 12.15 15.08
N GLY A 142 19.78 11.41 14.98
CA GLY A 142 21.14 11.95 14.80
C GLY A 142 21.75 11.58 13.44
N PRO A 143 22.91 12.16 13.05
CA PRO A 143 23.56 11.84 11.79
C PRO A 143 23.93 10.35 11.76
N LEU A 144 23.38 9.65 10.77
CA LEU A 144 23.62 8.23 10.57
C LEU A 144 24.98 8.07 9.90
N ASP A 145 26.03 7.82 10.69
CA ASP A 145 27.18 7.07 10.17
C ASP A 145 26.66 5.75 9.60
N ALA A 146 27.21 5.32 8.46
CA ALA A 146 26.72 4.21 7.64
C ALA A 146 26.14 3.06 8.48
N PRO A 147 24.82 2.79 8.42
CA PRO A 147 24.20 1.82 9.30
C PRO A 147 24.75 0.42 9.00
N GLY A 148 25.12 -0.32 10.06
CA GLY A 148 25.62 -1.68 9.92
C GLY A 148 24.60 -2.59 9.22
N VAL A 149 25.09 -3.65 8.57
CA VAL A 149 24.29 -4.61 7.77
C VAL A 149 23.05 -5.14 8.52
N GLY A 150 23.16 -5.34 9.84
CA GLY A 150 22.04 -5.75 10.69
C GLY A 150 20.91 -4.72 10.76
N ALA A 151 21.22 -3.43 10.90
CA ALA A 151 20.22 -2.37 10.96
C ALA A 151 19.53 -2.16 9.60
N PHE A 152 20.30 -2.26 8.51
CA PHE A 152 19.77 -2.27 7.16
C PHE A 152 18.80 -3.44 6.95
N THR A 153 19.18 -4.65 7.33
CA THR A 153 18.34 -5.85 7.20
C THR A 153 17.03 -5.70 7.97
N VAL A 154 17.08 -5.20 9.21
CA VAL A 154 15.86 -4.97 10.01
C VAL A 154 14.98 -3.92 9.34
N ALA A 155 15.54 -2.83 8.83
CA ALA A 155 14.76 -1.80 8.12
C ALA A 155 14.08 -2.39 6.87
N THR A 156 14.81 -3.14 6.03
CA THR A 156 14.26 -3.77 4.83
C THR A 156 13.15 -4.77 5.15
N VAL A 157 13.34 -5.62 6.15
CA VAL A 157 12.32 -6.62 6.55
C VAL A 157 11.10 -5.93 7.15
N SER A 158 11.30 -4.88 7.95
CA SER A 158 10.21 -4.12 8.55
C SER A 158 9.37 -3.41 7.50
N ASP A 159 10.03 -2.83 6.48
CA ASP A 159 9.35 -2.18 5.37
C ASP A 159 8.61 -3.18 4.47
N LEU A 160 9.21 -4.36 4.23
CA LEU A 160 8.55 -5.47 3.54
C LEU A 160 7.25 -5.88 4.28
N VAL A 161 7.34 -6.08 5.59
CA VAL A 161 6.19 -6.48 6.43
C VAL A 161 5.14 -5.36 6.45
N ALA A 162 5.56 -4.11 6.66
CA ALA A 162 4.66 -2.98 6.69
C ALA A 162 3.92 -2.80 5.36
N SER A 163 4.64 -2.90 4.24
CA SER A 163 4.06 -2.86 2.89
C SER A 163 3.09 -4.01 2.65
N ALA A 164 3.48 -5.25 2.96
CA ALA A 164 2.61 -6.42 2.80
C ALA A 164 1.32 -6.32 3.63
N VAL A 165 1.37 -5.67 4.79
CA VAL A 165 0.22 -5.48 5.68
C VAL A 165 -0.69 -4.33 5.24
N THR A 166 -0.12 -3.23 4.71
CA THR A 166 -0.86 -1.98 4.49
C THR A 166 -1.39 -1.80 3.06
N LEU A 167 -0.67 -2.31 2.04
CA LEU A 167 -1.10 -2.29 0.64
C LEU A 167 -2.52 -2.88 0.41
N PRO A 168 -2.91 -4.05 0.97
CA PRO A 168 -4.22 -4.62 0.70
C PRO A 168 -5.34 -3.82 1.36
N PHE A 169 -5.08 -3.17 2.49
CA PHE A 169 -6.04 -2.28 3.14
C PHE A 169 -6.33 -1.06 2.25
N LEU A 170 -5.29 -0.34 1.82
CA LEU A 170 -5.47 0.83 0.96
C LEU A 170 -6.11 0.45 -0.38
N ALA A 171 -5.74 -0.69 -0.96
CA ALA A 171 -6.36 -1.23 -2.16
C ALA A 171 -7.88 -1.41 -2.00
N LEU A 172 -8.33 -2.00 -0.89
CA LEU A 172 -9.76 -2.19 -0.63
C LEU A 172 -10.49 -0.88 -0.36
N VAL A 173 -9.86 0.10 0.29
CA VAL A 173 -10.41 1.46 0.44
C VAL A 173 -10.65 2.08 -0.93
N LEU A 174 -9.68 2.02 -1.85
CA LEU A 174 -9.81 2.54 -3.22
C LEU A 174 -10.92 1.83 -3.99
N VAL A 175 -10.97 0.48 -3.94
CA VAL A 175 -12.00 -0.32 -4.59
C VAL A 175 -13.39 0.05 -4.09
N LEU A 176 -13.59 0.11 -2.77
CA LEU A 176 -14.89 0.42 -2.17
C LEU A 176 -15.33 1.87 -2.44
N THR A 177 -14.38 2.80 -2.43
CA THR A 177 -14.64 4.21 -2.73
C THR A 177 -15.04 4.40 -4.19
N ALA A 178 -14.33 3.75 -5.12
CA ALA A 178 -14.65 3.80 -6.54
C ALA A 178 -15.95 3.05 -6.89
N ALA A 179 -16.30 2.01 -6.15
CA ALA A 179 -17.51 1.21 -6.35
C ALA A 179 -18.78 1.78 -5.71
N GLY A 180 -18.67 2.90 -4.97
CA GLY A 180 -19.73 3.52 -4.15
C GLY A 180 -21.06 3.86 -4.87
N GLY A 181 -21.14 3.71 -6.20
CA GLY A 181 -22.40 3.81 -6.96
C GLY A 181 -22.91 2.50 -7.57
N ARG A 182 -22.14 1.40 -7.57
CA ARG A 182 -22.50 0.13 -8.24
C ARG A 182 -22.88 -1.01 -7.29
N LEU A 183 -22.41 -0.99 -6.05
CA LEU A 183 -22.74 -2.02 -5.06
C LEU A 183 -24.19 -1.90 -4.52
N SER A 184 -24.86 -0.78 -4.78
CA SER A 184 -26.32 -0.62 -4.52
C SER A 184 -27.18 -1.00 -5.73
N ALA A 185 -26.58 -1.26 -6.88
CA ALA A 185 -27.28 -1.81 -8.05
C ALA A 185 -27.13 -3.34 -8.02
N ALA A 186 -27.86 -3.99 -7.12
CA ALA A 186 -28.22 -5.39 -7.33
C ALA A 186 -28.91 -5.52 -8.70
N PRO A 187 -28.79 -6.67 -9.41
CA PRO A 187 -29.28 -6.78 -10.77
C PRO A 187 -30.78 -6.54 -10.78
N ALA A 188 -31.21 -5.51 -11.51
CA ALA A 188 -32.54 -5.48 -12.07
C ALA A 188 -32.67 -6.77 -12.89
N GLY A 189 -33.70 -7.55 -12.56
CA GLY A 189 -33.78 -8.96 -12.90
C GLY A 189 -33.69 -9.30 -14.38
N GLN A 190 -33.44 -10.59 -14.60
CA GLN A 190 -33.98 -11.41 -15.68
C GLN A 190 -33.98 -12.85 -15.19
#